data_AF-A0A7Y2QAS8-F1
#
_entry.id   AF-A0A7Y2QAS8-F1
#
_cell.length_a   1.000
_cell.length_b   1.000
_cell.length_c   1.000
_cell.angle_alpha   90.00
_cell.angle_beta   90.00
_cell.angle_gamma   90.00
#
_symmetry.space_group_name_H-M   'P 1'
#
loop_
_entity.id
_entity.type
_entity.pdbx_description
1 polymer ?
#
loop_
_entity_poly.entity_id
_entity_poly.type
_entity_poly.pdbx_seq_one_letter_code
_entity_poly.pdbx_strand_id
1 'polypeptide(L)' 'MRIAFFVNSIEGEASYFTTTSLAIAAMARGHDICYVTPDGFVLRTDDSLSVRAIIQGGGRPKNADALIATRNE' A
#
# COMPACT_ATOMS: atom_id res chain seq x y z
N MET A 1 -1.76 -11.64 8.04
CA MET A 1 -0.92 -10.53 8.55
C MET A 1 -1.13 -9.31 7.67
N ARG A 2 -0.97 -8.10 8.21
CA ARG A 2 -1.02 -6.85 7.45
C ARG A 2 0.38 -6.41 7.04
N ILE A 3 0.56 -6.04 5.77
CA ILE A 3 1.83 -5.58 5.21
C ILE A 3 1.61 -4.18 4.66
N ALA A 4 2.45 -3.24 5.09
CA ALA A 4 2.46 -1.87 4.60
C ALA A 4 3.62 -1.68 3.60
N PHE A 5 3.32 -1.21 2.39
CA PHE A 5 4.35 -0.77 1.45
C PHE A 5 4.57 0.74 1.58
N PHE A 6 5.83 1.12 1.83
CA PHE A 6 6.27 2.50 1.79
C PHE A 6 6.54 2.91 0.34
N VAL A 7 5.84 3.94 -0.13
CA VAL A 7 5.95 4.48 -1.48
C VAL A 7 6.03 5.99 -1.42
N ASN A 8 6.78 6.61 -2.33
CA ASN A 8 6.92 8.08 -2.35
C ASN A 8 5.62 8.77 -2.73
N SER A 9 4.89 8.22 -3.70
CA SER A 9 3.58 8.71 -4.13
C SER A 9 2.67 7.52 -4.34
N ILE A 10 1.45 7.60 -3.81
CA ILE A 10 0.47 6.54 -4.03
C ILE A 10 -0.11 6.60 -5.44
N GLU A 11 -0.34 7.79 -5.97
CA GLU A 11 -0.88 8.05 -7.32
C GLU A 11 0.14 7.72 -8.41
N GLY A 12 1.44 7.85 -8.09
CA GLY A 12 2.53 7.60 -9.04
C GLY A 12 2.95 6.13 -9.18
N GLU A 13 2.31 5.20 -8.47
CA GLU A 13 2.64 3.78 -8.58
C GLU A 13 2.23 3.21 -9.95
N ALA A 14 3.06 2.31 -10.48
CA ALA A 14 2.84 1.71 -11.78
C ALA A 14 2.85 0.18 -11.71
N SER A 15 2.22 -0.47 -12.69
CA SER A 15 2.12 -1.94 -12.76
C SER A 15 3.48 -2.64 -12.85
N TYR A 16 4.49 -1.97 -13.43
CA TYR A 16 5.85 -2.48 -13.56
C TYR A 16 6.76 -2.21 -12.35
N PHE A 17 6.28 -1.49 -11.32
CA PHE A 17 7.04 -1.33 -10.09
C PHE A 17 7.02 -2.60 -9.24
N THR A 18 8.16 -2.88 -8.58
CA THR A 18 8.31 -4.06 -7.73
C THR A 18 7.35 -4.05 -6.55
N THR A 19 7.06 -2.87 -5.98
CA THR A 19 6.06 -2.64 -4.93
C THR A 19 4.69 -3.18 -5.32
N THR A 20 4.24 -2.90 -6.55
CA THR A 20 2.97 -3.42 -7.10
C THR A 20 3.00 -4.94 -7.23
N SER A 21 4.09 -5.50 -7.75
CA SER A 21 4.27 -6.95 -7.89
C SER A 21 4.25 -7.68 -6.55
N LEU A 22 4.91 -7.11 -5.53
CA LEU A 22 4.94 -7.63 -4.17
C LEU A 22 3.57 -7.54 -3.50
N ALA A 23 2.83 -6.45 -3.70
CA ALA A 23 1.47 -6.30 -3.18
C ALA A 23 0.53 -7.39 -3.70
N ILE A 24 0.58 -7.69 -5.00
CA ILE A 24 -0.21 -8.77 -5.60
C ILE A 24 0.19 -10.13 -5.02
N ALA A 25 1.49 -10.41 -4.96
CA ALA A 25 2.01 -11.66 -4.45
C ALA A 25 1.67 -11.90 -2.97
N ALA A 26 1.62 -10.83 -2.17
CA ALA A 26 1.23 -10.88 -0.77
C ALA A 26 -0.29 -11.02 -0.60
N MET A 27 -1.11 -10.31 -1.39
CA MET A 27 -2.56 -10.52 -1.42
C MET A 27 -2.90 -11.96 -1.81
N ALA A 28 -2.26 -12.53 -2.83
CA ALA A 28 -2.48 -13.92 -3.25
C ALA A 28 -2.23 -14.93 -2.12
N ARG A 29 -1.36 -14.61 -1.16
CA ARG A 29 -1.04 -15.40 0.03
C ARG A 29 -1.95 -15.17 1.23
N GLY A 30 -2.96 -14.30 1.13
CA GLY A 30 -3.86 -14.02 2.26
C GLY A 30 -3.42 -12.89 3.17
N HIS A 31 -2.49 -12.04 2.75
CA HIS A 31 -2.11 -10.85 3.50
C HIS A 31 -3.03 -9.66 3.17
N ASP A 32 -3.29 -8.83 4.16
CA ASP A 32 -3.92 -7.52 3.98
C ASP A 32 -2.84 -6.50 3.59
N ILE A 33 -3.06 -5.75 2.53
CA ILE A 33 -2.11 -4.74 2.06
C ILE A 33 -2.63 -3.34 2.37
N CYS A 34 -1.72 -2.47 2.83
CA CYS A 34 -1.93 -1.03 2.88
C CYS A 34 -0.69 -0.30 2.35
N TYR A 35 -0.86 0.98 2.03
CA TYR A 35 0.21 1.84 1.55
C TYR A 35 0.45 2.97 2.54
N VAL A 36 1.71 3.37 2.68
CA VAL A 36 2.13 4.50 3.50
C VAL A 36 3.04 5.40 2.68
N THR A 37 2.89 6.70 2.87
CA THR A 37 3.77 7.73 2.28
C THR A 37 4.64 8.35 3.36
N PRO A 38 5.76 9.02 3.01
CA PRO A 38 6.59 9.74 3.98
C PRO A 38 5.77 10.67 4.90
N ASP A 39 4.78 11.37 4.33
CA ASP A 39 3.91 12.33 5.04
C ASP A 39 3.04 11.69 6.14
N GLY A 40 2.88 10.36 6.11
CA GLY A 40 2.10 9.63 7.09
C GLY A 40 2.83 9.36 8.40
N PHE A 41 4.13 9.61 8.49
CA PHE A 41 4.96 9.28 9.65
C PHE A 41 5.02 10.44 10.64
N VAL A 42 4.69 10.17 11.90
CA VAL A 42 4.75 11.14 13.00
C VAL A 42 5.48 10.51 14.17
N LEU A 43 6.65 11.06 14.51
CA LEU A 43 7.33 10.78 15.77
C LEU A 43 6.71 11.67 16.86
N ARG A 44 6.17 11.04 17.89
CA ARG A 44 5.55 11.74 19.02
C ARG A 44 6.60 12.06 20.10
N THR A 45 6.22 12.93 21.02
CA THR A 45 7.05 13.33 22.16
C THR A 45 7.31 12.21 23.17
N ASP A 46 6.52 11.14 23.13
CA ASP A 46 6.70 9.92 23.94
C ASP A 46 7.59 8.87 23.26
N ASP A 47 8.31 9.27 22.20
CA ASP A 47 9.17 8.41 21.37
C ASP A 47 8.40 7.31 20.60
N SER A 48 7.06 7.38 20.57
CA SER A 48 6.25 6.49 19.74
C SER A 48 6.20 6.97 18.29
N LEU A 49 6.24 6.02 17.36
CA LEU A 49 6.04 6.28 15.95
C LEU A 49 4.60 5.94 15.56
N SER A 50 3.88 6.91 14.99
CA SER A 50 2.62 6.65 14.30
C SER A 50 2.75 6.76 12.80
N VAL A 51 2.01 5.90 12.11
CA VAL A 51 1.97 5.86 10.66
C VAL A 51 0.52 5.85 10.18
N ARG A 52 0.15 6.81 9.33
CA ARG A 52 -1.12 6.79 8.61
C ARG A 52 -0.99 5.90 7.38
N ALA A 53 -1.78 4.84 7.32
CA ALA A 53 -1.87 3.95 6.18
C ALA A 53 -3.17 4.15 5.39
N ILE A 54 -3.08 4.05 4.06
CA ILE A 54 -4.22 4.00 3.16
C ILE A 54 -4.53 2.54 2.86
N ILE A 55 -5.75 2.12 3.19
CA ILE A 55 -6.27 0.78 2.93
C ILE A 55 -7.10 0.87 1.66
N GLN A 56 -6.87 -0.03 0.70
CA GLN A 56 -7.78 -0.14 -0.44
C GLN A 56 -9.11 -0.73 0.02
N GLY A 57 -10.20 0.00 -0.22
CA GLY A 57 -11.55 -0.54 -0.10
C GLY A 57 -11.90 -1.30 -1.38
N GLY A 58 -12.22 -2.60 -1.28
CA GLY A 58 -12.68 -3.40 -2.42
C GLY A 58 -12.05 -4.79 -2.52
N GLY A 59 -12.70 -5.65 -3.31
CA GLY A 59 -12.32 -7.05 -3.47
C GLY A 59 -10.92 -7.26 -4.04
N ARG A 60 -10.36 -8.46 -3.83
CA ARG A 60 -8.98 -8.80 -4.21
C ARG A 60 -8.76 -8.59 -5.72
N PRO A 61 -7.89 -7.66 -6.15
CA PRO A 61 -7.64 -7.40 -7.57
C PRO A 61 -6.98 -8.60 -8.24
N LYS A 62 -7.33 -8.85 -9.51
CA LYS A 62 -6.88 -10.03 -10.27
C LYS A 62 -5.48 -9.89 -10.87
N ASN A 63 -5.03 -8.66 -11.13
CA ASN A 63 -3.73 -8.35 -11.73
C ASN A 63 -3.26 -6.94 -11.32
N ALA A 64 -2.05 -6.56 -11.78
CA ALA A 64 -1.41 -5.29 -11.44
C ALA A 64 -2.19 -4.08 -11.94
N ASP A 65 -2.68 -4.10 -13.18
CA ASP A 65 -3.41 -2.97 -13.73
C ASP A 65 -4.75 -2.74 -12.99
N ALA A 66 -5.44 -3.81 -12.58
CA ALA A 66 -6.64 -3.69 -11.74
C ALA A 66 -6.33 -3.12 -10.35
N LEU A 67 -5.17 -3.45 -9.77
CA LEU A 67 -4.72 -2.91 -8.49
C LEU A 67 -4.39 -1.40 -8.58
N ILE A 68 -3.83 -0.95 -9.71
CA ILE A 68 -3.55 0.47 -9.96
C ILE A 68 -4.84 1.24 -10.26
N ALA A 69 -5.77 0.65 -11.02
CA ALA A 69 -7.04 1.29 -11.39
C ALA A 69 -7.88 1.64 -10.14
N THR A 70 -7.99 0.73 -9.17
CA THR A 70 -8.71 0.96 -7.90
C THR A 70 -8.03 1.95 -6.95
N ARG A 71 -6.91 2.56 -7.35
CA ARG A 71 -6.12 3.51 -6.56
C ARG A 71 -6.28 4.96 -7.01
N ASN A 72 -6.78 5.18 -8.22
CA ASN A 72 -6.91 6.50 -8.85
C ASN A 72 -8.37 7.02 -8.86
N GLU A 73 -9.26 6.39 -8.09
CA GLU A 73 -10.62 6.86 -7.78
C GLU A 73 -10.66 7.50 -6.40
#